data_AF-A0A962NZX4-F1
#
_entry.id   AF-A0A962NZX4-F1
#
_cell.length_a   1.000
_cell.length_b   1.000
_cell.length_c   1.000
_cell.angle_alpha   90.00
_cell.angle_beta   90.00
_cell.angle_gamma   90.00
#
_symmetry.space_group_name_H-M   'P 1'
#
loop_
_entity.id
_entity.type
_entity.pdbx_description
1 polymer ?
#
loop_
_entity_poly.entity_id
_entity_poly.type
_entity_poly.pdbx_seq_one_letter_code
_entity_poly.pdbx_strand_id
1 'polypeptide(L)' 'YAAGYYSYKWAEVLSSDAFSRFEQEGIFNRETGLSFRQNVLAKGGSQPALDLFVAFRGREPSIDALLRHSGLEKA' A
#
# COMPACT_ATOMS: atom_id res chain seq x y z
N TYR A 1 4.99 17.86 9.64
CA TYR A 1 6.25 17.09 9.82
C TYR A 1 6.92 17.28 11.18
N ALA A 2 6.67 18.35 11.95
CA ALA A 2 7.09 18.36 13.36
C ALA A 2 6.51 17.12 14.07
N ALA A 3 7.36 16.33 14.74
CA ALA A 3 7.03 15.01 15.31
C ALA A 3 6.35 14.02 14.33
N GLY A 4 6.52 14.21 13.01
CA GLY A 4 5.85 13.42 11.97
C GLY A 4 6.79 12.96 10.87
N TYR A 5 8.10 13.09 11.01
CA TYR A 5 9.05 12.64 9.98
C TYR A 5 8.99 11.12 9.75
N TYR A 6 8.64 10.34 10.78
CA TYR A 6 8.40 8.90 10.66
C TYR A 6 7.27 8.55 9.68
N SER A 7 6.37 9.51 9.36
CA SER A 7 5.26 9.28 8.42
C SER A 7 5.73 8.83 7.04
N TYR A 8 6.93 9.23 6.60
CA TYR A 8 7.52 8.71 5.36
C TYR A 8 7.73 7.20 5.43
N LYS A 9 8.39 6.71 6.48
CA LYS A 9 8.65 5.27 6.66
C LYS A 9 7.36 4.50 6.92
N TRP A 10 6.41 5.10 7.62
CA TRP A 10 5.09 4.51 7.82
C TRP A 10 4.32 4.38 6.50
N ALA A 11 4.30 5.43 5.68
CA ALA A 11 3.66 5.40 4.37
C ALA A 11 4.34 4.41 3.42
N GLU A 12 5.65 4.20 3.57
CA GLU A 12 6.40 3.24 2.77
C GLU A 12 5.96 1.78 3.00
N VAL A 13 5.58 1.42 4.23
CA VAL A 13 4.95 0.11 4.52
C VAL A 13 3.72 -0.08 3.65
N LEU A 14 2.83 0.92 3.65
CA LEU A 14 1.59 0.88 2.88
C LEU A 14 1.87 0.86 1.36
N SER A 15 2.80 1.68 0.88
CA SER A 15 3.10 1.74 -0.55
C SER A 15 3.76 0.46 -1.07
N SER A 16 4.70 -0.12 -0.34
CA SER A 16 5.34 -1.39 -0.71
C SER A 16 4.34 -2.54 -0.73
N ASP A 17 3.46 -2.63 0.27
CA ASP A 17 2.43 -3.66 0.31
C ASP A 17 1.34 -3.42 -0.74
N ALA A 18 0.96 -2.17 -1.02
CA ALA A 18 0.08 -1.82 -2.12
C ALA A 18 0.67 -2.23 -3.48
N PHE A 19 1.95 -1.93 -3.70
CA PHE A 19 2.66 -2.27 -4.92
C PHE A 19 2.83 -3.80 -5.09
N SER A 20 2.98 -4.54 -3.99
CA SER A 20 3.09 -6.01 -4.07
C SER A 20 1.88 -6.68 -4.73
N ARG A 21 0.69 -6.08 -4.64
CA ARG A 21 -0.50 -6.55 -5.38
C ARG A 21 -0.30 -6.42 -6.90
N PHE A 22 0.30 -5.33 -7.36
CA PHE A 22 0.67 -5.16 -8.77
C PHE A 22 1.78 -6.12 -9.20
N GLU A 23 2.75 -6.41 -8.33
CA GLU A 23 3.76 -7.45 -8.62
C GLU A 23 3.12 -8.84 -8.83
N GLN A 24 2.07 -9.15 -8.06
CA GLN A 24 1.35 -10.43 -8.11
C GLN A 24 0.38 -10.53 -9.30
N GLU A 25 -0.36 -9.45 -9.59
CA GLU A 25 -1.43 -9.44 -10.60
C GLU A 25 -0.98 -8.91 -11.97
N GLY A 26 0.25 -8.38 -12.05
CA GLY A 26 0.85 -7.74 -13.23
C GLY A 26 0.96 -6.21 -13.08
N ILE A 27 2.16 -5.67 -13.33
CA ILE A 27 2.49 -4.25 -13.07
C ILE A 27 1.55 -3.30 -13.82
N PHE A 28 1.13 -3.67 -15.03
CA PHE A 28 0.22 -2.88 -15.87
C PHE A 28 -1.21 -3.45 -15.92
N ASN A 29 -1.60 -4.25 -14.93
CA ASN A 29 -2.95 -4.79 -14.84
C ASN A 29 -3.97 -3.65 -14.67
N ARG A 30 -4.86 -3.52 -15.65
CA ARG A 30 -5.88 -2.47 -15.70
C ARG A 30 -6.89 -2.59 -14.55
N GLU A 31 -7.27 -3.80 -14.17
CA GLU A 31 -8.23 -4.05 -13.10
C GLU A 31 -7.66 -3.65 -11.74
N THR A 32 -6.41 -4.05 -11.46
CA THR A 32 -5.68 -3.63 -10.25
C THR A 32 -5.54 -2.11 -10.19
N GLY A 33 -5.22 -1.46 -11.32
CA GLY A 33 -5.14 0.00 -11.42
C GLY A 33 -6.48 0.71 -11.18
N LEU A 34 -7.58 0.18 -11.73
CA LEU A 34 -8.93 0.71 -11.50
C LEU A 34 -9.34 0.56 -10.02
N SER A 35 -9.05 -0.59 -9.42
CA SER A 35 -9.27 -0.85 -7.99
C SER A 35 -8.47 0.13 -7.12
N PHE A 36 -7.18 0.36 -7.42
CA PHE A 36 -6.37 1.33 -6.69
C PHE A 36 -6.93 2.75 -6.78
N ARG A 37 -7.36 3.17 -7.98
CA ARG A 37 -8.01 4.47 -8.17
C ARG A 37 -9.29 4.60 -7.34
N GLN A 38 -10.16 3.59 -7.38
CA GLN A 38 -11.47 3.61 -6.72
C GLN A 38 -11.37 3.61 -5.20
N ASN A 39 -10.45 2.81 -4.66
CA ASN A 39 -10.34 2.59 -3.22
C ASN A 39 -9.37 3.56 -2.53
N VAL A 40 -8.30 4.00 -3.21
CA VAL A 40 -7.27 4.86 -2.59
C VAL A 40 -7.33 6.28 -3.12
N LEU A 41 -7.09 6.48 -4.42
CA LEU A 41 -6.84 7.82 -4.98
C LEU A 41 -8.11 8.70 -5.02
N ALA A 42 -9.26 8.14 -5.35
CA ALA A 42 -10.50 8.89 -5.54
C ALA A 42 -11.20 9.28 -4.23
N LYS A 43 -10.77 8.75 -3.09
CA LYS A 43 -11.49 8.87 -1.80
C LYS A 43 -11.01 10.05 -0.95
N GLY A 44 -9.80 10.55 -1.15
CA GLY A 44 -9.23 11.59 -0.30
C GLY A 44 -9.34 11.20 1.18
N GLY A 45 -9.78 12.13 2.03
CA GLY A 45 -10.03 11.90 3.46
C GLY A 45 -11.47 11.54 3.83
N SER A 46 -12.29 11.08 2.87
CA SER A 46 -13.74 10.84 3.11
C SER A 46 -14.04 9.60 3.97
N GLN A 47 -13.07 8.70 4.13
CA GLN A 47 -13.18 7.47 4.93
C GLN A 47 -11.84 7.19 5.63
N PRO A 48 -11.82 6.39 6.71
CA PRO A 48 -10.57 6.00 7.37
C PRO A 48 -9.60 5.32 6.39
N ALA A 49 -8.34 5.73 6.42
CA ALA A 49 -7.33 5.26 5.46
C ALA A 49 -7.10 3.74 5.53
N LEU A 50 -7.23 3.13 6.72
CA LEU A 50 -7.09 1.70 6.89
C LEU A 50 -8.21 0.92 6.18
N ASP A 51 -9.46 1.37 6.28
CA ASP A 51 -10.60 0.74 5.61
C ASP A 51 -10.43 0.79 4.08
N LEU A 52 -9.99 1.92 3.56
CA LEU A 52 -9.68 2.12 2.14
C LEU A 52 -8.55 1.19 1.67
N PHE A 53 -7.51 1.04 2.49
CA PHE A 53 -6.41 0.13 2.21
C PHE A 53 -6.86 -1.33 2.22
N VAL A 54 -7.65 -1.74 3.21
CA VAL A 54 -8.21 -3.10 3.29
C VAL A 54 -9.13 -3.38 2.11
N ALA A 55 -9.97 -2.42 1.70
CA ALA A 55 -10.80 -2.55 0.50
C ALA A 55 -9.96 -2.75 -0.76
N PHE A 56 -8.81 -2.07 -0.88
CA PHE A 56 -7.89 -2.28 -1.99
C PHE A 56 -7.09 -3.60 -1.87
N ARG A 57 -6.64 -3.99 -0.68
CA ARG A 57 -5.71 -5.14 -0.51
C ARG A 57 -6.37 -6.46 -0.18
N GLY A 58 -7.62 -6.44 0.28
CA GLY A 58 -8.34 -7.60 0.81
C GLY A 58 -7.88 -8.04 2.20
N ARG A 59 -6.91 -7.35 2.80
CA ARG A 59 -6.36 -7.62 4.14
C ARG A 59 -5.71 -6.36 4.73
N GLU A 60 -5.43 -6.39 6.02
CA GLU A 60 -4.63 -5.36 6.69
C GLU A 60 -3.19 -5.29 6.12
N PRO A 61 -2.51 -4.14 6.28
CA PRO A 61 -1.13 -3.96 5.84
C PRO A 61 -0.17 -4.97 6.45
N SER A 62 0.78 -5.45 5.64
CA SER A 62 1.93 -6.22 6.11
C SER A 62 3.24 -5.51 5.76
N ILE A 63 4.25 -5.69 6.61
CA ILE A 63 5.61 -5.14 6.40
C ILE A 63 6.45 -5.98 5.42
N ASP A 64 6.01 -7.19 5.07
CA ASP A 64 6.84 -8.16 4.33
C ASP A 64 7.35 -7.60 2.99
N ALA A 65 6.49 -6.91 2.24
CA ALA A 65 6.87 -6.30 0.98
C ALA A 65 7.96 -5.22 1.16
N LEU A 66 7.85 -4.40 2.20
CA LEU A 66 8.86 -3.40 2.53
C LEU A 66 10.20 -4.05 2.87
N LEU A 67 10.19 -5.11 3.68
CA LEU A 67 11.41 -5.84 4.04
C LEU A 67 12.10 -6.43 2.80
N ARG A 68 11.33 -7.09 1.93
CA ARG A 68 11.84 -7.62 0.65
C ARG A 68 12.41 -6.53 -0.25
N HIS A 69 11.67 -5.44 -0.46
CA HIS A 69 12.13 -4.29 -1.27
C HIS A 69 13.37 -3.61 -0.68
N SER A 70 13.56 -3.69 0.64
CA SER A 70 14.72 -3.13 1.34
C SER A 70 15.91 -4.10 1.46
N GLY A 71 15.78 -5.34 1.00
CA GLY A 71 16.81 -6.37 1.19
C GLY A 71 16.98 -6.82 2.65
N LEU A 72 15.91 -6.76 3.45
CA LEU A 72 15.86 -7.08 4.88
C LEU A 72 14.99 -8.31 5.20
N GLU A 73 14.52 -9.04 4.18
CA GLU A 73 13.80 -10.29 4.41
C GLU A 73 14.72 -11.33 5.03
N LYS A 74 14.20 -12.12 5.97
CA LYS A 74 14.96 -13.24 6.54
C LYS A 74 15.19 -14.28 5.44
N ALA A 75 16.42 -14.79 5.37
CA ALA A 75 16.77 -15.93 4.54
C ALA A 75 15.97 -17.19 4.91
#